data_AF-A0A4R1S8W7-F1
#
_entry.id   AF-A0A4R1S8W7-F1
#
_cell.length_a   1.000
_cell.length_b   1.000
_cell.length_c   1.000
_cell.angle_alpha   90.00
_cell.angle_beta   90.00
_cell.angle_gamma   90.00
#
_symmetry.space_group_name_H-M   'P 1'
#
loop_
_entity.id
_entity.type
_entity.pdbx_description
1 polymer ?
#
loop_
_entity_poly.entity_id
_entity_poly.type
_entity_poly.pdbx_seq_one_letter_code
_entity_poly.pdbx_strand_id
1 'polypeptide(L)'
;MTAVSLTSTARNLGLTAAVAVLLSIPGAFAQEEARPAGPPSTEDEIRQFCTNIADSARDQRYLLQKQELEKLQADVDSRVAVLEQRRAEYEDWLKRRNDFLKQAEAGLTDIYKNMKPDAAALQLQEVKTEVAAAVIMRLGARQSSLILNEMEAEKAAVIANIIASASDPNTSKGTQ
;
A
#
# COMPACT_ATOMS: atom_id res chain seq x y z
N MET A 1 22.71 -38.55 -5.85
CA MET A 1 24.03 -38.15 -5.33
C MET A 1 23.78 -37.48 -3.99
N THR A 2 23.72 -38.22 -2.86
CA THR A 2 24.84 -38.60 -1.95
C THR A 2 25.55 -37.37 -1.38
N ALA A 3 25.76 -37.14 -0.07
CA ALA A 3 25.61 -37.94 1.15
C ALA A 3 25.70 -36.94 2.37
N VAL A 4 24.99 -37.13 3.50
CA VAL A 4 25.47 -37.69 4.81
C VAL A 4 26.41 -36.70 5.55
N SER A 5 26.29 -36.29 6.83
CA SER A 5 25.86 -36.90 8.11
C SER A 5 25.52 -35.74 9.09
N LEU A 6 24.55 -35.75 10.00
CA LEU A 6 24.28 -36.58 11.20
C LEU A 6 25.38 -36.62 12.27
N THR A 7 25.00 -36.24 13.50
CA THR A 7 25.41 -36.70 14.86
C THR A 7 25.59 -35.50 15.82
N SER A 8 25.26 -35.54 17.11
CA SER A 8 24.44 -36.45 17.93
C SER A 8 24.27 -35.78 19.30
N THR A 9 23.01 -35.68 19.69
CA THR A 9 22.42 -35.73 21.04
C THR A 9 23.29 -36.05 22.27
N ALA A 10 23.13 -35.18 23.28
CA ALA A 10 22.55 -35.44 24.61
C ALA A 10 23.24 -36.35 25.66
N ARG A 11 22.83 -36.08 26.91
CA ARG A 11 22.91 -36.86 28.17
C ARG A 11 24.21 -36.69 28.97
N ASN A 12 24.20 -36.60 30.31
CA ASN A 12 23.16 -36.97 31.26
C ASN A 12 23.35 -36.32 32.64
N LEU A 13 22.21 -36.11 33.30
CA LEU A 13 22.00 -36.02 34.74
C LEU A 13 22.56 -37.26 35.47
N GLY A 14 23.07 -37.10 36.69
CA GLY A 14 23.41 -38.23 37.57
C GLY A 14 23.85 -37.81 38.97
N LEU A 15 22.91 -37.90 39.92
CA LEU A 15 23.05 -37.65 41.36
C LEU A 15 23.96 -38.67 42.08
N THR A 16 24.49 -38.20 43.23
CA THR A 16 24.74 -38.90 44.52
C THR A 16 25.98 -39.79 44.75
N ALA A 17 26.83 -39.25 45.64
CA ALA A 17 27.28 -39.83 46.91
C ALA A 17 28.17 -41.09 46.91
N ALA A 18 29.46 -40.87 47.20
CA ALA A 18 30.25 -41.77 48.05
C ALA A 18 31.22 -40.93 48.89
N VAL A 19 30.90 -40.84 50.19
CA VAL A 19 31.69 -40.23 51.25
C VAL A 19 32.71 -41.27 51.76
N ALA A 20 34.00 -40.91 51.75
CA ALA A 20 35.06 -41.50 52.58
C ALA A 20 36.19 -40.45 52.63
N VAL A 21 36.15 -39.43 53.50
CA VAL A 21 36.53 -39.43 54.93
C VAL A 21 37.98 -39.88 55.15
N LEU A 22 38.82 -38.85 55.45
CA LEU A 22 40.05 -38.80 56.24
C LEU A 22 41.36 -38.53 55.49
N LEU A 23 41.82 -37.29 55.60
CA LEU A 23 43.13 -36.86 56.14
C LEU A 23 43.22 -35.32 55.95
N SER A 24 42.74 -34.53 56.92
CA SER A 24 43.58 -33.94 57.97
C SER A 24 44.57 -32.88 57.48
N ILE A 25 44.09 -31.65 57.26
CA ILE A 25 44.90 -30.44 57.48
C ILE A 25 44.05 -29.43 58.27
N PRO A 26 44.26 -29.30 59.59
CA PRO A 26 43.79 -28.15 60.35
C PRO A 26 44.78 -27.00 60.15
N GLY A 27 44.26 -25.82 59.78
CA GLY A 27 45.00 -24.57 59.86
C GLY A 27 45.26 -23.92 58.51
N ALA A 28 44.36 -23.02 58.13
CA ALA A 28 44.68 -21.61 57.88
C ALA A 28 43.40 -20.92 57.42
N PHE A 29 42.60 -20.46 58.40
CA PHE A 29 41.80 -19.26 58.15
C PHE A 29 42.80 -18.11 58.03
N ALA A 30 43.41 -17.95 56.86
CA ALA A 30 43.93 -16.68 56.45
C ALA A 30 42.71 -15.80 56.17
N GLN A 31 42.19 -15.19 57.24
CA GLN A 31 41.54 -13.90 57.13
C GLN A 31 42.60 -12.98 56.53
N GLU A 32 42.60 -12.85 55.21
CA GLU A 32 43.13 -11.66 54.59
C GLU A 32 42.22 -10.54 55.05
N GLU A 33 42.63 -9.92 56.16
CA GLU A 33 42.13 -8.63 56.61
C GLU A 33 41.97 -7.75 55.38
N ALA A 34 40.80 -7.13 55.27
CA ALA A 34 40.59 -6.05 54.33
C ALA A 34 41.74 -5.06 54.51
N ARG A 35 42.69 -5.07 53.55
CA ARG A 35 43.67 -4.00 53.43
C ARG A 35 42.86 -2.70 53.43
N PRO A 36 43.20 -1.72 54.29
CA PRO A 36 42.55 -0.42 54.21
C PRO A 36 42.74 0.06 52.78
N ALA A 37 41.63 0.35 52.11
CA ALA A 37 41.65 0.88 50.75
C ALA A 37 42.62 2.07 50.75
N GLY A 38 43.71 1.94 49.99
CA GLY A 38 44.51 3.10 49.62
C GLY A 38 43.61 4.13 48.92
N PRO A 39 44.05 5.39 48.77
CA PRO A 39 43.30 6.36 47.99
C PRO A 39 42.90 5.72 46.65
N PRO A 40 41.64 5.88 46.21
CA PRO A 40 41.12 5.17 45.06
C PRO A 40 42.08 5.36 43.89
N SER A 41 42.39 4.28 43.18
CA SER A 41 43.19 4.41 41.98
C SER A 41 42.40 5.24 40.98
N THR A 42 43.09 5.95 40.10
CA THR A 42 42.43 6.74 39.04
C THR A 42 41.48 5.90 38.20
N GLU A 43 41.73 4.59 38.07
CA GLU A 43 40.84 3.65 37.37
C GLU A 43 39.54 3.36 38.13
N ASP A 44 39.57 3.32 39.47
CA ASP A 44 38.39 3.13 40.31
C ASP A 44 37.47 4.35 40.29
N GLU A 45 38.04 5.56 40.32
CA GLU A 45 37.29 6.81 40.18
C GLU A 45 36.60 6.91 38.81
N ILE A 46 37.31 6.53 37.73
CA ILE A 46 36.76 6.48 36.37
C ILE A 46 35.60 5.47 36.29
N ARG A 47 35.75 4.28 36.89
CA ARG A 47 34.67 3.27 36.91
C ARG A 47 33.43 3.77 37.67
N GLN A 48 33.61 4.42 38.80
CA GLN A 48 32.52 4.96 39.59
C GLN A 48 31.79 6.12 38.88
N PHE A 49 32.54 6.97 38.18
CA PHE A 49 31.95 8.03 37.35
C PHE A 49 31.17 7.48 36.16
N CYS A 50 31.76 6.52 35.43
CA CYS A 50 31.12 5.90 34.27
C CYS A 50 29.84 5.13 34.66
N THR A 51 29.84 4.43 35.80
CA THR A 51 28.66 3.70 36.27
C THR A 51 27.54 4.62 36.76
N ASN A 52 27.86 5.73 37.42
CA ASN A 52 26.85 6.70 37.87
C ASN A 52 26.17 7.47 36.71
N ILE A 53 26.84 7.64 35.56
CA ILE A 53 26.30 8.43 34.43
C ILE A 53 25.65 7.54 33.36
N ALA A 54 26.06 6.27 33.24
CA ALA A 54 25.63 5.38 32.16
C ALA A 54 24.11 5.30 31.99
N ASP A 55 23.34 5.18 33.07
CA ASP A 55 21.89 5.04 33.00
C ASP A 55 21.21 6.38 32.64
N SER A 56 21.64 7.50 33.24
CA SER A 56 21.14 8.83 32.87
C SER A 56 21.39 9.18 31.40
N ALA A 57 22.53 8.76 30.85
CA ALA A 57 22.88 8.97 29.45
C ALA A 57 22.04 8.09 28.51
N ARG A 58 21.64 6.89 28.93
CA ARG A 58 20.71 6.02 28.18
C ARG A 58 19.30 6.59 28.18
N ASP A 59 18.81 7.04 29.33
CA ASP A 59 17.47 7.62 29.45
C ASP A 59 17.31 8.89 28.60
N GLN A 60 18.32 9.76 28.58
CA GLN A 60 18.32 10.92 27.68
C GLN A 60 18.25 10.50 26.20
N ARG A 61 18.98 9.45 25.79
CA ARG A 61 18.90 8.93 24.42
C ARG A 61 17.53 8.37 24.09
N TYR A 62 16.87 7.68 25.02
CA TYR A 62 15.52 7.17 24.79
C TYR A 62 14.49 8.30 24.69
N LEU A 63 14.61 9.33 25.52
CA LEU A 63 13.74 10.51 25.44
C LEU A 63 13.90 11.25 24.11
N LEU A 64 15.14 11.44 23.64
CA LEU A 64 15.41 12.07 22.34
C LEU A 64 14.86 11.24 21.18
N GLN A 65 15.07 9.92 21.18
CA GLN A 65 14.51 9.03 20.17
C GLN A 65 12.98 9.06 20.16
N LYS A 66 12.36 9.07 21.34
CA LYS A 66 10.90 9.16 21.47
C LYS A 66 10.38 10.48 20.89
N GLN A 67 11.01 11.60 21.22
CA GLN A 67 10.64 12.92 20.69
C GLN A 67 10.81 12.98 19.16
N GLU A 68 11.87 12.38 18.63
CA GLU A 68 12.10 12.31 17.18
C GLU A 68 11.04 11.46 16.46
N LEU A 69 10.65 10.32 17.06
CA LEU A 69 9.56 9.49 16.54
C LEU A 69 8.21 10.21 16.60
N GLU A 70 7.90 10.89 17.69
CA GLU A 70 6.66 11.68 17.82
C GLU A 70 6.62 12.81 16.78
N LYS A 71 7.75 13.48 16.55
CA LYS A 71 7.86 14.51 15.52
C LYS A 71 7.67 13.94 14.12
N LEU A 72 8.28 12.79 13.82
CA LEU A 72 8.17 12.15 12.51
C LEU A 72 6.73 11.66 12.27
N GLN A 73 6.10 11.08 13.29
CA GLN A 73 4.69 10.68 13.26
C GLN A 73 3.79 11.88 12.95
N ALA A 74 4.00 13.01 13.64
CA ALA A 74 3.24 14.23 13.39
C ALA A 74 3.43 14.79 11.97
N ASP A 75 4.65 14.75 11.41
CA ASP A 75 4.89 15.17 10.02
C ASP A 75 4.19 14.25 9.01
N VAL A 76 4.21 12.93 9.24
CA VAL A 76 3.51 11.95 8.41
C VAL A 76 2.00 12.18 8.48
N ASP A 77 1.43 12.30 9.67
CA ASP A 77 -0.01 12.52 9.85
C ASP A 77 -0.47 13.82 9.19
N SER A 78 0.34 14.89 9.29
CA SER A 78 0.09 16.16 8.59
C SER A 78 0.06 15.98 7.06
N ARG A 79 1.03 15.25 6.49
CA ARG A 79 1.08 14.99 5.04
C ARG A 79 -0.09 14.12 4.59
N VAL A 80 -0.45 13.09 5.36
CA VAL A 80 -1.59 12.23 5.09
C VAL A 80 -2.88 13.05 5.08
N ALA A 81 -3.07 13.94 6.05
CA ALA A 81 -4.24 14.81 6.09
C ALA A 81 -4.36 15.70 4.83
N VAL A 82 -3.25 16.26 4.36
CA VAL A 82 -3.23 17.05 3.11
C VAL A 82 -3.58 16.18 1.90
N LEU A 83 -3.02 14.97 1.80
CA LEU A 83 -3.30 14.06 0.70
C LEU A 83 -4.76 13.61 0.67
N GLU A 84 -5.33 13.27 1.83
CA GLU A 84 -6.75 12.88 1.94
C GLU A 84 -7.67 14.05 1.61
N GLN A 85 -7.33 15.27 2.01
CA GLN A 85 -8.09 16.47 1.60
C GLN A 85 -8.08 16.63 0.07
N ARG A 86 -6.90 16.55 -0.56
CA ARG A 86 -6.80 16.67 -2.03
C ARG A 86 -7.57 15.55 -2.72
N ARG A 87 -7.45 14.32 -2.22
CA ARG A 87 -8.21 13.18 -2.73
C ARG A 87 -9.71 13.43 -2.67
N ALA A 88 -10.23 13.89 -1.53
CA ALA A 88 -11.65 14.19 -1.37
C ALA A 88 -12.12 15.29 -2.34
N GLU A 89 -11.32 16.35 -2.52
CA GLU A 89 -11.58 17.40 -3.53
C GLU A 89 -11.65 16.79 -4.94
N TYR A 90 -10.69 15.94 -5.32
CA TYR A 90 -10.68 15.29 -6.62
C TYR A 90 -11.88 14.35 -6.83
N GLU A 91 -12.23 13.55 -5.82
CA GLU A 91 -13.37 12.63 -5.88
C GLU A 91 -14.71 13.38 -6.02
N ASP A 92 -14.87 14.52 -5.34
CA ASP A 92 -16.05 15.39 -5.49
C ASP A 92 -16.14 15.97 -6.91
N TRP A 93 -15.03 16.47 -7.46
CA TRP A 93 -15.00 16.95 -8.85
C TRP A 93 -15.28 15.85 -9.87
N LEU A 94 -14.73 14.65 -9.65
CA LEU A 94 -14.98 13.49 -10.50
C LEU A 94 -16.45 13.09 -10.45
N LYS A 95 -17.06 13.10 -9.26
CA LYS A 95 -18.49 12.84 -9.08
C LYS A 95 -19.34 13.85 -9.85
N ARG A 96 -19.08 15.16 -9.68
CA ARG A 96 -19.82 16.21 -10.40
C ARG A 96 -19.71 16.06 -11.92
N ARG A 97 -18.51 15.76 -12.42
CA ARG A 97 -18.28 15.49 -13.85
C ARG A 97 -19.11 14.28 -14.31
N ASN A 98 -19.06 13.18 -13.57
CA ASN A 98 -19.79 11.96 -13.92
C ASN A 98 -21.31 12.17 -13.88
N ASP A 99 -21.80 12.92 -12.91
CA ASP A 99 -23.23 13.25 -12.79
C ASP A 99 -23.67 14.14 -13.96
N PHE A 100 -22.86 15.13 -14.35
CA PHE A 100 -23.11 15.93 -15.54
C PHE A 100 -23.10 15.08 -16.83
N LEU A 101 -22.13 14.17 -16.98
CA LEU A 101 -22.06 13.28 -18.14
C LEU A 101 -23.30 12.38 -18.24
N LYS A 102 -23.77 11.83 -17.11
CA LYS A 102 -25.01 11.03 -17.07
C LYS A 102 -26.23 11.84 -17.47
N GLN A 103 -26.34 13.08 -17.00
CA GLN A 103 -27.46 13.96 -17.36
C GLN A 103 -27.42 14.34 -18.84
N ALA A 104 -26.24 14.72 -19.36
CA ALA A 104 -26.06 15.04 -20.77
C ALA A 104 -26.34 13.82 -21.67
N GLU A 105 -25.88 12.64 -21.27
CA GLU A 105 -26.16 11.37 -21.96
C GLU A 105 -27.64 11.03 -21.96
N ALA A 106 -28.32 11.15 -20.82
CA ALA A 106 -29.76 10.93 -20.72
C ALA A 106 -30.54 11.89 -21.63
N GLY A 107 -30.22 13.19 -21.58
CA GLY A 107 -30.85 14.19 -22.44
C GLY A 107 -30.63 13.93 -23.92
N LEU A 108 -29.39 13.62 -24.33
CA LEU A 108 -29.07 13.32 -25.73
C LEU A 108 -29.82 12.07 -26.22
N THR A 109 -29.83 11.02 -25.39
CA THR A 109 -30.50 9.77 -25.72
C THR A 109 -32.02 9.97 -25.81
N ASP A 110 -32.61 10.75 -24.91
CA ASP A 110 -34.05 11.04 -24.93
C ASP A 110 -34.47 11.90 -26.13
N ILE A 111 -33.63 12.84 -26.57
CA ILE A 111 -33.87 13.63 -27.79
C ILE A 111 -33.99 12.69 -28.98
N TYR A 112 -33.00 11.82 -29.21
CA TYR A 112 -33.00 10.92 -30.36
C TYR A 112 -34.00 9.78 -30.25
N LYS A 113 -34.33 9.30 -29.04
CA LYS A 113 -35.41 8.30 -28.84
C LYS A 113 -36.78 8.81 -29.24
N ASN A 114 -37.04 10.11 -29.05
CA ASN A 114 -38.32 10.74 -29.38
C ASN A 114 -38.32 11.40 -30.76
N MET A 115 -37.16 11.46 -31.42
CA MET A 115 -37.02 11.94 -32.78
C MET A 115 -37.51 10.88 -33.77
N LYS A 116 -38.05 11.31 -34.92
CA LYS A 116 -38.37 10.37 -35.99
C LYS A 116 -37.08 9.78 -36.59
N PRO A 117 -37.02 8.47 -36.91
CA PRO A 117 -35.80 7.82 -37.36
C PRO A 117 -35.19 8.43 -38.64
N ASP A 118 -36.03 8.87 -39.57
CA ASP A 118 -35.64 9.55 -40.81
C ASP A 118 -34.93 10.89 -40.55
N ALA A 119 -35.50 11.71 -39.66
CA ALA A 119 -34.90 12.98 -39.26
C ALA A 119 -33.59 12.78 -38.48
N ALA A 120 -33.54 11.78 -37.60
CA ALA A 120 -32.34 11.43 -36.86
C ALA A 120 -31.22 10.94 -37.80
N ALA A 121 -31.55 10.10 -38.79
CA ALA A 121 -30.62 9.63 -39.80
C ALA A 121 -30.00 10.80 -40.58
N LEU A 122 -30.81 11.75 -41.04
CA LEU A 122 -30.32 12.94 -41.75
C LEU A 122 -29.36 13.78 -40.90
N GLN A 123 -29.69 14.01 -39.62
CA GLN A 123 -28.79 14.75 -38.73
C GLN A 123 -27.49 14.00 -38.46
N LEU A 124 -27.58 12.67 -38.24
CA LEU A 124 -26.43 11.82 -37.93
C LEU A 124 -25.51 11.59 -39.15
N GLN A 125 -26.01 11.82 -40.36
CA GLN A 125 -25.17 11.84 -41.57
C GLN A 125 -24.27 13.07 -41.66
N GLU A 126 -24.68 14.20 -41.09
CA GLU A 126 -23.94 15.47 -41.16
C GLU A 126 -22.93 15.65 -40.02
N VAL A 127 -23.04 14.88 -38.94
CA VAL A 127 -22.02 14.81 -37.89
C VAL A 127 -20.90 13.84 -38.25
N LYS A 128 -19.76 14.01 -37.57
CA LYS A 128 -18.61 13.11 -37.70
C LYS A 128 -19.00 11.67 -37.40
N THR A 129 -18.51 10.75 -38.23
CA THR A 129 -18.87 9.32 -38.19
C THR A 129 -18.61 8.67 -36.83
N GLU A 130 -17.54 9.06 -36.15
CA GLU A 130 -17.19 8.55 -34.81
C GLU A 130 -18.19 9.01 -33.75
N VAL A 131 -18.66 10.26 -33.86
CA VAL A 131 -19.68 10.82 -32.96
C VAL A 131 -21.03 10.15 -33.22
N ALA A 132 -21.40 10.00 -34.49
CA ALA A 132 -22.62 9.30 -34.88
C ALA A 132 -22.64 7.86 -34.35
N ALA A 133 -21.53 7.13 -34.49
CA ALA A 133 -21.38 5.79 -33.92
C ALA A 133 -21.55 5.79 -32.39
N ALA A 134 -20.90 6.72 -31.67
CA ALA A 134 -21.00 6.83 -30.22
C ALA A 134 -22.42 7.19 -29.73
N VAL A 135 -23.21 7.92 -30.51
CA VAL A 135 -24.62 8.22 -30.22
C VAL A 135 -25.48 6.99 -30.49
N ILE A 136 -25.30 6.34 -31.63
CA ILE A 136 -26.06 5.15 -32.02
C ILE A 136 -25.83 3.99 -31.05
N MET A 137 -24.63 3.84 -30.48
CA MET A 137 -24.34 2.85 -29.44
C MET A 137 -25.15 3.06 -28.15
N ARG A 138 -25.56 4.30 -27.85
CA ARG A 138 -26.29 4.66 -26.62
C ARG A 138 -27.82 4.53 -26.73
N LEU A 139 -28.38 4.54 -27.95
CA LEU A 139 -29.84 4.57 -28.17
C LEU A 139 -30.54 3.21 -27.97
N GLY A 140 -29.77 2.12 -27.95
CA GLY A 140 -30.28 0.75 -27.82
C GLY A 140 -30.68 0.14 -29.18
N ALA A 141 -30.49 -1.18 -29.32
CA ALA A 141 -30.48 -1.88 -30.61
C ALA A 141 -31.70 -1.62 -31.52
N ARG A 142 -32.91 -1.49 -30.94
CA ARG A 142 -34.13 -1.24 -31.72
C ARG A 142 -34.15 0.16 -32.35
N GLN A 143 -33.80 1.21 -31.60
CA GLN A 143 -33.77 2.57 -32.16
C GLN A 143 -32.59 2.73 -33.11
N SER A 144 -31.43 2.19 -32.75
CA SER A 144 -30.24 2.18 -33.60
C SER A 144 -30.50 1.53 -34.96
N SER A 145 -31.21 0.40 -35.00
CA SER A 145 -31.54 -0.27 -36.28
C SER A 145 -32.53 0.52 -37.12
N LEU A 146 -33.55 1.14 -36.52
CA LEU A 146 -34.48 2.02 -37.25
C LEU A 146 -33.75 3.21 -37.87
N ILE A 147 -32.84 3.85 -37.13
CA ILE A 147 -32.05 4.98 -37.64
C ILE A 147 -31.12 4.54 -38.77
N LEU A 148 -30.36 3.44 -38.58
CA LEU A 148 -29.42 2.94 -39.59
C LEU A 148 -30.13 2.52 -40.89
N ASN A 149 -31.38 2.04 -40.83
CA ASN A 149 -32.16 1.70 -42.01
C ASN A 149 -32.59 2.93 -42.84
N GLU A 150 -32.77 4.08 -42.19
CA GLU A 150 -33.10 5.35 -42.85
C GLU A 150 -31.85 6.11 -43.32
N MET A 151 -30.65 5.56 -43.08
CA MET A 151 -29.39 6.16 -43.52
C MET A 151 -28.98 5.71 -44.92
N GLU A 152 -28.11 6.49 -45.55
CA GLU A 152 -27.39 6.06 -46.75
C GLU A 152 -26.53 4.82 -46.45
N ALA A 153 -26.56 3.82 -47.33
CA ALA A 153 -26.05 2.48 -47.07
C ALA A 153 -24.53 2.44 -46.81
N GLU A 154 -23.75 3.24 -47.55
CA GLU A 154 -22.30 3.34 -47.37
C GLU A 154 -21.97 3.94 -46.00
N LYS A 155 -22.57 5.08 -45.62
CA LYS A 155 -22.38 5.69 -44.30
C LYS A 155 -22.82 4.77 -43.15
N ALA A 156 -23.97 4.11 -43.29
CA ALA A 156 -24.46 3.18 -42.29
C ALA A 156 -23.48 2.00 -42.06
N ALA A 157 -22.90 1.47 -43.14
CA ALA A 157 -21.90 0.41 -43.07
C ALA A 157 -20.62 0.87 -42.35
N VAL A 158 -20.13 2.09 -42.63
CA VAL A 158 -18.96 2.64 -41.92
C VAL A 158 -19.23 2.78 -40.42
N ILE A 159 -20.39 3.32 -40.05
CA ILE A 159 -20.78 3.44 -38.64
C ILE A 159 -20.88 2.05 -37.99
N ALA A 160 -21.51 1.08 -38.64
CA ALA A 160 -21.62 -0.29 -38.12
C ALA A 160 -20.25 -0.94 -37.91
N ASN A 161 -19.28 -0.71 -38.80
CA ASN A 161 -17.90 -1.18 -38.66
C ASN A 161 -17.18 -0.55 -37.47
N ILE A 162 -17.41 0.75 -37.21
CA ILE A 162 -16.87 1.43 -36.01
C ILE A 162 -17.47 0.82 -34.75
N ILE A 163 -18.79 0.60 -34.73
CA ILE A 163 -19.47 0.00 -33.58
C ILE A 163 -18.99 -1.44 -33.33
N ALA A 164 -18.81 -2.23 -34.39
CA ALA A 164 -18.31 -3.60 -34.30
C ALA A 164 -16.87 -3.64 -33.77
N SER A 165 -15.98 -2.78 -34.26
CA SER A 165 -14.59 -2.71 -33.79
C SER A 165 -14.47 -2.18 -32.35
N ALA A 166 -15.33 -1.24 -31.95
CA ALA A 166 -15.41 -0.76 -30.56
C ALA A 166 -15.97 -1.82 -29.60
N SER A 167 -16.75 -2.79 -30.10
CA SER A 167 -17.32 -3.88 -29.30
C SER A 167 -16.43 -5.12 -29.22
N ASP A 168 -15.34 -5.17 -30.00
CA ASP A 168 -14.38 -6.28 -29.94
C ASP A 168 -13.51 -6.17 -28.67
N PRO A 169 -13.61 -7.13 -27.74
CA PRO A 169 -12.85 -7.11 -26.49
C PRO A 169 -11.32 -7.17 -26.68
N ASN A 170 -10.82 -7.44 -27.88
CA ASN A 170 -9.39 -7.50 -28.18
C ASN A 170 -8.80 -6.16 -28.66
N THR A 171 -9.60 -5.14 -28.96
CA THR A 171 -9.11 -3.85 -29.50
C THR A 171 -8.58 -2.90 -28.44
N SER A 172 -8.86 -3.13 -27.15
CA SER A 172 -8.34 -2.33 -26.02
C SER A 172 -7.12 -2.92 -25.32
N LYS A 173 -6.64 -4.11 -25.74
CA LYS A 173 -5.37 -4.68 -25.24
C LYS A 173 -4.18 -4.07 -25.98
N GLY A 174 -3.96 -2.77 -25.81
CA GLY A 174 -2.90 -2.04 -26.48
C GLY A 174 -2.53 -0.77 -25.76
N THR A 175 -1.83 -0.91 -24.63
CA THR A 175 -0.74 -0.07 -24.08
C THR A 175 -0.54 -0.45 -22.62
N GLN A 176 0.28 -1.47 -22.40
CA GLN A 176 1.04 -1.62 -21.15
C GLN A 176 2.44 -1.02 -21.40
#